data_AF-A0A7C6W105-F1
#
_entry.id   AF-A0A7C6W105-F1
#
_cell.length_a   1.000
_cell.length_b   1.000
_cell.length_c   1.000
_cell.angle_alpha   90.00
_cell.angle_beta   90.00
_cell.angle_gamma   90.00
#
_symmetry.space_group_name_H-M   'P 1'
#
loop_
_entity.id
_entity.type
_entity.pdbx_description
1 polymer ?
#
loop_
_entity_poly.entity_id
_entity_poly.type
_entity_poly.pdbx_seq_one_letter_code
_entity_poly.pdbx_strand_id
1 'polypeptide(L)'
;MASENVMSRTGALAMITKKRMRMLSLPAIAMAGLALEAAIPAVQAAEFSEAELFVELNDTDGDLGIHGSVDGGAYSRLKIEGPNGRPIYFVKASGSLARQGLTQLFFESAEPTFDELPPEDFFRRFPEGAYEIEAVSLGGEEIEATVTLSHVMAAPVGNVTINGIPAAENCDAVPLPAVSAPVIIDWDPVATSHPEIGKSGPVEIVRYQFFVEREGVKLSVDLPPTVTRFEAPAEILALGDEFKFEIIARTATGNNTAIESCFTLQ
;
A
#
# COMPACT_ATOMS: atom_id res chain seq x y z
N MET A 1 -53.23 -44.54 3.83
CA MET A 1 -53.50 -43.11 3.57
C MET A 1 -52.73 -42.79 2.29
N ALA A 2 -53.31 -42.57 1.11
CA ALA A 2 -54.47 -41.73 0.73
C ALA A 2 -54.18 -40.23 0.97
N SER A 3 -54.39 -39.30 0.03
CA SER A 3 -54.68 -39.44 -1.42
C SER A 3 -54.30 -38.15 -2.19
N GLU A 4 -54.13 -38.28 -3.52
CA GLU A 4 -54.39 -37.33 -4.63
C GLU A 4 -53.98 -35.82 -4.56
N ASN A 5 -53.25 -35.22 -5.53
CA ASN A 5 -53.48 -35.01 -6.98
C ASN A 5 -54.45 -33.80 -7.23
N VAL A 6 -54.13 -32.78 -8.05
CA VAL A 6 -54.43 -32.65 -9.51
C VAL A 6 -54.01 -31.20 -9.96
N MET A 7 -53.09 -31.02 -10.93
CA MET A 7 -53.31 -30.51 -12.34
C MET A 7 -53.55 -28.97 -12.46
N SER A 8 -53.28 -28.22 -13.54
CA SER A 8 -53.00 -28.48 -14.97
C SER A 8 -52.14 -27.34 -15.59
N ARG A 9 -51.08 -27.61 -16.38
CA ARG A 9 -50.97 -27.47 -17.87
C ARG A 9 -51.95 -26.47 -18.53
N THR A 10 -51.55 -25.59 -19.46
CA THR A 10 -51.16 -25.81 -20.89
C THR A 10 -50.78 -24.43 -21.48
N GLY A 11 -49.95 -24.18 -22.52
CA GLY A 11 -49.15 -24.91 -23.53
C GLY A 11 -48.37 -23.82 -24.35
N ALA A 12 -47.95 -23.92 -25.62
CA ALA A 12 -47.48 -24.94 -26.58
C ALA A 12 -46.94 -24.19 -27.85
N LEU A 13 -46.06 -24.81 -28.66
CA LEU A 13 -45.40 -24.22 -29.85
C LEU A 13 -46.35 -23.89 -31.03
N ALA A 14 -45.95 -22.95 -31.92
CA ALA A 14 -45.51 -23.26 -33.30
C ALA A 14 -45.22 -22.02 -34.19
N MET A 15 -44.26 -22.14 -35.12
CA MET A 15 -44.06 -21.23 -36.26
C MET A 15 -45.15 -21.44 -37.33
N ILE A 16 -45.33 -20.50 -38.30
CA ILE A 16 -45.28 -20.79 -39.77
C ILE A 16 -45.50 -19.55 -40.70
N THR A 17 -44.56 -19.39 -41.64
CA THR A 17 -44.57 -18.71 -42.97
C THR A 17 -45.12 -17.29 -43.24
N LYS A 18 -44.19 -16.44 -43.74
CA LYS A 18 -44.22 -15.62 -44.98
C LYS A 18 -45.59 -15.24 -45.61
N LYS A 19 -45.76 -13.92 -45.82
CA LYS A 19 -46.50 -13.38 -46.99
C LYS A 19 -45.63 -12.32 -47.68
N ARG A 20 -45.46 -12.41 -49.01
CA ARG A 20 -44.72 -11.43 -49.82
C ARG A 20 -45.59 -10.18 -50.03
N MET A 21 -45.00 -9.00 -49.93
CA MET A 21 -45.52 -7.78 -50.53
C MET A 21 -44.43 -7.13 -51.38
N ARG A 22 -44.67 -7.00 -52.69
CA ARG A 22 -43.90 -6.12 -53.58
C ARG A 22 -44.56 -4.75 -53.54
N MET A 23 -43.80 -3.66 -53.44
CA MET A 23 -43.97 -2.50 -54.32
C MET A 23 -42.80 -1.51 -54.23
N LEU A 24 -42.44 -1.00 -55.41
CA LEU A 24 -41.70 0.21 -55.77
C LEU A 24 -40.33 0.54 -55.13
N SER A 25 -39.37 0.66 -56.03
CA SER A 25 -38.03 1.23 -55.86
C SER A 25 -38.03 2.76 -55.86
N LEU A 26 -37.23 3.35 -54.97
CA LEU A 26 -36.67 4.70 -55.10
C LEU A 26 -35.14 4.59 -55.00
N PRO A 27 -34.35 5.19 -55.91
CA PRO A 27 -32.89 5.16 -55.82
C PRO A 27 -32.41 6.25 -54.85
N ALA A 28 -32.14 5.88 -53.61
CA ALA A 28 -31.35 6.70 -52.69
C ALA A 28 -29.86 6.48 -52.99
N ILE A 29 -29.19 7.52 -53.50
CA ILE A 29 -27.74 7.48 -53.75
C ILE A 29 -27.02 7.44 -52.39
N ALA A 30 -26.45 6.28 -52.06
CA ALA A 30 -25.58 6.15 -50.91
C ALA A 30 -24.24 6.83 -51.21
N MET A 31 -24.10 8.09 -50.81
CA MET A 31 -22.81 8.76 -50.73
C MET A 31 -21.97 8.07 -49.66
N ALA A 32 -21.10 7.15 -50.08
CA ALA A 32 -20.11 6.53 -49.22
C ALA A 32 -19.02 7.55 -48.86
N GLY A 33 -19.30 8.39 -47.85
CA GLY A 33 -18.29 9.18 -47.19
C GLY A 33 -17.38 8.26 -46.38
N LEU A 34 -16.24 7.85 -46.97
CA LEU A 34 -15.13 7.31 -46.18
C LEU A 34 -14.54 8.45 -45.35
N ALA A 35 -15.11 8.68 -44.17
CA ALA A 35 -14.37 9.26 -43.06
C ALA A 35 -13.34 8.22 -42.62
N LEU A 36 -12.12 8.32 -43.17
CA LEU A 36 -10.99 7.58 -42.66
C LEU A 36 -10.55 8.25 -41.35
N GLU A 37 -11.28 7.98 -40.28
CA GLU A 37 -10.82 8.24 -38.93
C GLU A 37 -9.56 7.38 -38.72
N ALA A 38 -8.41 8.00 -38.90
CA ALA A 38 -7.14 7.41 -38.53
C ALA A 38 -7.16 7.30 -37.00
N ALA A 39 -7.55 6.11 -36.51
CA ALA A 39 -7.28 5.71 -35.14
C ALA A 39 -5.77 5.78 -34.94
N ILE A 40 -5.31 6.88 -34.35
CA ILE A 40 -3.96 6.96 -33.81
C ILE A 40 -3.92 5.85 -32.77
N PRO A 41 -3.06 4.82 -32.92
CA PRO A 41 -2.92 3.81 -31.89
C PRO A 41 -2.48 4.53 -30.63
N ALA A 42 -3.27 4.43 -29.57
CA ALA A 42 -2.82 4.82 -28.25
C ALA A 42 -1.59 3.96 -27.96
N VAL A 43 -0.42 4.60 -27.92
CA VAL A 43 0.78 3.96 -27.38
C VAL A 43 0.50 3.83 -25.90
N GLN A 44 0.14 2.63 -25.47
CA GLN A 44 -0.03 2.34 -24.06
C GLN A 44 1.37 2.44 -23.42
N ALA A 45 1.52 3.34 -22.45
CA ALA A 45 2.75 3.48 -21.69
C ALA A 45 3.16 2.14 -21.08
N ALA A 46 4.46 1.94 -20.87
CA ALA A 46 4.89 0.80 -20.08
C ALA A 46 4.49 1.02 -18.61
N GLU A 47 4.22 -0.05 -17.87
CA GLU A 47 3.89 0.03 -16.44
C GLU A 47 5.12 -0.38 -15.62
N PHE A 48 5.27 0.21 -14.43
CA PHE A 48 6.24 -0.25 -13.44
C PHE A 48 5.80 -1.61 -12.87
N SER A 49 6.78 -2.42 -12.46
CA SER A 49 6.50 -3.69 -11.74
C SER A 49 6.15 -3.46 -10.27
N GLU A 50 6.64 -2.38 -9.68
CA GLU A 50 6.30 -1.90 -8.35
C GLU A 50 6.28 -0.36 -8.35
N ALA A 51 5.26 0.22 -7.71
CA ALA A 51 5.18 1.65 -7.46
C ALA A 51 4.37 1.89 -6.18
N GLU A 52 5.02 2.45 -5.17
CA GLU A 52 4.40 2.79 -3.88
C GLU A 52 4.72 4.24 -3.47
N LEU A 53 3.75 4.87 -2.81
CA LEU A 53 3.92 6.12 -2.07
C LEU A 53 3.00 6.05 -0.86
N PHE A 54 3.54 6.10 0.35
CA PHE A 54 2.78 5.91 1.58
C PHE A 54 3.31 6.77 2.73
N VAL A 55 2.45 6.98 3.72
CA VAL A 55 2.82 7.64 4.98
C VAL A 55 3.25 6.57 5.99
N GLU A 56 4.36 6.83 6.69
CA GLU A 56 4.77 6.11 7.88
C GLU A 56 4.54 6.99 9.11
N LEU A 57 4.02 6.39 10.17
CA LEU A 57 3.81 7.01 11.50
C LEU A 57 4.58 6.17 12.51
N ASN A 58 5.57 6.75 13.18
CA ASN A 58 6.08 6.22 14.43
C ASN A 58 5.23 6.81 15.57
N ASP A 59 4.31 6.00 16.10
CA ASP A 59 3.39 6.44 17.15
C ASP A 59 4.08 6.58 18.51
N THR A 60 5.17 5.83 18.73
CA THR A 60 5.96 5.89 19.97
C THR A 60 6.77 7.19 20.07
N ASP A 61 7.47 7.58 18.99
CA ASP A 61 8.32 8.78 18.98
C ASP A 61 7.58 10.05 18.51
N GLY A 62 6.40 9.89 17.90
CA GLY A 62 5.52 10.99 17.51
C GLY A 62 6.05 11.77 16.31
N ASP A 63 6.29 11.08 15.20
CA ASP A 63 6.72 11.66 13.93
C ASP A 63 5.95 11.08 12.72
N LEU A 64 6.16 11.66 11.53
CA LEU A 64 5.54 11.24 10.28
C LEU A 64 6.53 11.37 9.10
N GLY A 65 6.65 10.30 8.31
CA GLY A 65 7.45 10.22 7.10
C GLY A 65 6.62 10.00 5.84
N ILE A 66 7.10 10.51 4.70
CA ILE A 66 6.64 10.06 3.38
C ILE A 66 7.70 9.13 2.78
N HIS A 67 7.25 7.94 2.41
CA HIS A 67 8.09 6.88 1.86
C HIS A 67 7.62 6.53 0.45
N GLY A 68 8.53 6.11 -0.42
CA GLY A 68 8.19 5.66 -1.76
C GLY A 68 9.20 4.71 -2.38
N SER A 69 8.68 3.71 -3.10
CA SER A 69 9.45 2.78 -3.92
C SER A 69 8.97 2.82 -5.37
N VAL A 70 9.89 2.65 -6.31
CA VAL A 70 9.56 2.38 -7.72
C VAL A 70 10.57 1.39 -8.28
N ASP A 71 10.09 0.30 -8.87
CA ASP A 71 10.91 -0.68 -9.60
C ASP A 71 10.23 -1.05 -10.93
N GLY A 72 10.99 -0.99 -12.02
CA GLY A 72 10.53 -1.44 -13.32
C GLY A 72 11.14 -0.69 -14.49
N GLY A 73 11.64 -1.44 -15.47
CA GLY A 73 12.21 -0.90 -16.71
C GLY A 73 13.55 -0.18 -16.51
N ALA A 74 14.24 0.12 -17.61
CA ALA A 74 15.47 0.93 -17.57
C ALA A 74 15.15 2.37 -18.01
N TYR A 75 15.22 3.31 -17.08
CA TYR A 75 14.84 4.71 -17.30
C TYR A 75 15.98 5.72 -17.08
N SER A 76 15.88 6.87 -17.75
CA SER A 76 16.87 7.95 -17.73
C SER A 76 16.50 9.09 -16.78
N ARG A 77 15.20 9.26 -16.50
CA ARG A 77 14.61 10.22 -15.56
C ARG A 77 13.32 9.64 -15.00
N LEU A 78 12.99 10.04 -13.76
CA LEU A 78 11.70 9.78 -13.11
C LEU A 78 11.22 11.02 -12.37
N LYS A 79 9.91 11.23 -12.32
CA LYS A 79 9.20 12.36 -11.71
C LYS A 79 8.00 11.82 -10.92
N ILE A 80 7.71 12.42 -9.77
CA ILE A 80 6.49 12.15 -9.01
C ILE A 80 5.76 13.47 -8.78
N GLU A 81 4.47 13.51 -9.13
CA GLU A 81 3.59 14.67 -8.95
C GLU A 81 2.42 14.37 -8.02
N GLY A 82 2.06 15.34 -7.18
CA GLY A 82 0.88 15.25 -6.32
C GLY A 82 -0.43 15.65 -7.01
N PRO A 83 -1.58 15.53 -6.30
CA PRO A 83 -2.93 15.69 -6.86
C PRO A 83 -3.25 17.05 -7.52
N ASN A 84 -2.34 18.02 -7.40
CA ASN A 84 -2.44 19.37 -7.96
C ASN A 84 -1.42 19.62 -9.10
N GLY A 85 -0.79 18.58 -9.64
CA GLY A 85 0.27 18.69 -10.66
C GLY A 85 1.54 19.37 -10.13
N ARG A 86 1.78 19.34 -8.82
CA ARG A 86 3.02 19.84 -8.23
C ARG A 86 4.03 18.70 -8.13
N PRO A 87 5.23 18.84 -8.70
CA PRO A 87 6.28 17.84 -8.53
C PRO A 87 6.74 17.81 -7.07
N ILE A 88 6.77 16.61 -6.49
CA ILE A 88 7.34 16.34 -5.15
C ILE A 88 8.71 15.66 -5.24
N TYR A 89 8.99 14.94 -6.33
CA TYR A 89 10.25 14.25 -6.55
C TYR A 89 10.69 14.32 -8.01
N PHE A 90 12.00 14.41 -8.26
CA PHE A 90 12.58 14.31 -9.59
C PHE A 90 14.01 13.77 -9.52
N VAL A 91 14.27 12.68 -10.23
CA VAL A 91 15.61 12.09 -10.40
C VAL A 91 15.97 12.01 -11.88
N LYS A 92 17.23 12.28 -12.20
CA LYS A 92 17.75 12.19 -13.57
C LYS A 92 19.15 11.59 -13.58
N ALA A 93 19.27 10.43 -14.22
CA ALA A 93 20.56 9.81 -14.47
C ALA A 93 21.43 10.71 -15.37
N SER A 94 22.74 10.70 -15.13
CA SER A 94 23.70 11.54 -15.85
C SER A 94 24.91 10.73 -16.35
N GLY A 95 25.60 11.23 -17.37
CA GLY A 95 26.83 10.64 -17.88
C GLY A 95 26.66 9.19 -18.34
N SER A 96 27.44 8.27 -17.76
CA SER A 96 27.37 6.84 -18.08
C SER A 96 26.11 6.17 -17.52
N LEU A 97 25.61 6.61 -16.36
CA LEU A 97 24.38 6.06 -15.77
C LEU A 97 23.16 6.37 -16.65
N ALA A 98 23.13 7.54 -17.29
CA ALA A 98 22.09 7.89 -18.26
C ALA A 98 22.02 6.97 -19.50
N ARG A 99 23.12 6.26 -19.82
CA ARG A 99 23.18 5.26 -20.90
C ARG A 99 22.91 3.83 -20.43
N GLN A 100 23.04 3.59 -19.12
CA GLN A 100 22.80 2.29 -18.49
C GLN A 100 21.36 2.13 -18.00
N GLY A 101 20.73 3.24 -17.59
CA GLY A 101 19.43 3.28 -16.95
C GLY A 101 19.51 3.14 -15.43
N LEU A 102 18.58 3.80 -14.75
CA LEU A 102 18.10 3.42 -13.43
C LEU A 102 17.03 2.35 -13.61
N THR A 103 16.86 1.46 -12.64
CA THR A 103 15.77 0.48 -12.61
C THR A 103 14.91 0.59 -11.37
N GLN A 104 15.51 1.01 -10.26
CA GLN A 104 14.90 1.00 -8.94
C GLN A 104 15.22 2.31 -8.20
N LEU A 105 14.26 2.80 -7.43
CA LEU A 105 14.36 3.96 -6.57
C LEU A 105 13.66 3.65 -5.24
N PHE A 106 14.31 3.99 -4.13
CA PHE A 106 13.71 4.08 -2.81
C PHE A 106 14.02 5.47 -2.23
N PHE A 107 13.07 6.06 -1.51
CA PHE A 107 13.31 7.27 -0.73
C PHE A 107 12.38 7.34 0.49
N GLU A 108 12.87 8.01 1.51
CA GLU A 108 12.17 8.44 2.73
C GLU A 108 12.35 9.96 2.86
N SER A 109 11.45 10.64 3.57
CA SER A 109 11.68 12.02 4.01
C SER A 109 12.39 12.07 5.35
N ALA A 110 12.86 13.25 5.75
CA ALA A 110 13.12 13.48 7.18
C ALA A 110 11.81 13.40 7.97
N GLU A 111 11.90 12.86 9.18
CA GLU A 111 10.79 12.59 10.11
C GLU A 111 10.94 13.51 11.35
N PRO A 112 10.55 14.78 11.24
CA PRO A 112 10.51 15.69 12.39
C PRO A 112 9.39 15.30 13.35
N THR A 113 9.65 15.43 14.66
CA THR A 113 8.65 15.19 15.71
C THR A 113 7.47 16.15 15.62
N PHE A 114 6.33 15.82 16.22
CA PHE A 114 5.12 16.64 16.17
C PHE A 114 5.27 18.04 16.78
N ASP A 115 6.22 18.24 17.70
CA ASP A 115 6.59 19.57 18.21
C ASP A 115 7.30 20.44 17.16
N GLU A 116 8.02 19.83 16.20
CA GLU A 116 8.70 20.52 15.09
C GLU A 116 7.81 20.62 13.82
N LEU A 117 6.96 19.62 13.59
CA LEU A 117 6.01 19.56 12.48
C LEU A 117 4.69 18.90 12.91
N PRO A 118 3.64 19.68 13.21
CA PRO A 118 2.34 19.13 13.54
C PRO A 118 1.79 18.21 12.43
N PRO A 119 1.06 17.12 12.77
CA PRO A 119 0.51 16.18 11.79
C PRO A 119 -0.33 16.84 10.70
N GLU A 120 -1.16 17.83 11.05
CA GLU A 120 -1.98 18.56 10.09
C GLU A 120 -1.15 19.43 9.13
N ASP A 121 0.08 19.80 9.50
CA ASP A 121 1.03 20.51 8.65
C ASP A 121 1.78 19.53 7.73
N PHE A 122 2.11 18.33 8.21
CA PHE A 122 2.61 17.23 7.38
C PHE A 122 1.61 16.85 6.29
N PHE A 123 0.35 16.56 6.65
CA PHE A 123 -0.70 16.17 5.69
C PHE A 123 -1.06 17.29 4.69
N ARG A 124 -0.75 18.57 4.99
CA ARG A 124 -0.85 19.68 4.02
C ARG A 124 0.33 19.74 3.04
N ARG A 125 1.50 19.18 3.37
CA ARG A 125 2.63 19.02 2.44
C ARG A 125 2.38 17.90 1.44
N PHE A 126 1.70 16.84 1.86
CA PHE A 126 1.38 15.66 1.05
C PHE A 126 -0.15 15.41 1.02
N PRO A 127 -0.91 16.14 0.19
CA PRO A 127 -2.37 16.01 0.15
C PRO A 127 -2.85 14.63 -0.30
N GLU A 128 -3.93 14.14 0.31
CA GLU A 128 -4.60 12.89 -0.09
C GLU A 128 -5.05 12.94 -1.55
N GLY A 129 -4.91 11.83 -2.28
CA GLY A 129 -5.38 11.69 -3.65
C GLY A 129 -4.44 10.91 -4.55
N ALA A 130 -4.66 11.02 -5.86
CA ALA A 130 -3.82 10.39 -6.87
C ALA A 130 -2.50 11.14 -7.05
N TYR A 131 -1.41 10.38 -7.04
CA TYR A 131 -0.06 10.82 -7.38
C TYR A 131 0.37 10.13 -8.68
N GLU A 132 0.91 10.91 -9.62
CA GLU A 132 1.36 10.44 -10.92
C GLU A 132 2.87 10.21 -10.88
N ILE A 133 3.32 9.03 -11.30
CA ILE A 133 4.72 8.62 -11.37
C ILE A 133 5.05 8.40 -12.84
N GLU A 134 5.93 9.23 -13.39
CA GLU A 134 6.35 9.20 -14.78
C GLU A 134 7.86 8.91 -14.87
N ALA A 135 8.28 7.99 -15.73
CA ALA A 135 9.67 7.84 -16.14
C ALA A 135 9.81 7.79 -17.66
N VAL A 136 11.03 8.06 -18.16
CA VAL A 136 11.34 7.91 -19.59
C VAL A 136 12.40 6.86 -19.80
N SER A 137 12.04 5.82 -20.54
CA SER A 137 12.88 4.69 -20.92
C SER A 137 14.12 5.12 -21.68
N LEU A 138 15.14 4.25 -21.77
CA LEU A 138 16.31 4.51 -22.63
C LEU A 138 15.95 4.65 -24.12
N GLY A 139 14.79 4.11 -24.55
CA GLY A 139 14.25 4.28 -25.91
C GLY A 139 13.49 5.59 -26.13
N GLY A 140 13.19 6.34 -25.07
CA GLY A 140 12.38 7.56 -25.12
C GLY A 140 10.88 7.34 -24.94
N GLU A 141 10.47 6.13 -24.55
CA GLU A 141 9.07 5.78 -24.24
C GLU A 141 8.73 6.16 -22.79
N GLU A 142 7.46 6.46 -22.53
CA GLU A 142 6.97 6.78 -21.19
C GLU A 142 6.63 5.49 -20.42
N ILE A 143 6.99 5.48 -19.14
CA ILE A 143 6.66 4.46 -18.15
C ILE A 143 5.85 5.15 -17.06
N GLU A 144 4.65 4.65 -16.75
CA GLU A 144 3.69 5.35 -15.89
C GLU A 144 3.16 4.45 -14.77
N ALA A 145 2.83 5.08 -13.64
CA ALA A 145 1.97 4.53 -12.61
C ALA A 145 1.16 5.64 -11.92
N THR A 146 0.02 5.28 -11.35
CA THR A 146 -0.76 6.15 -10.47
C THR A 146 -0.95 5.45 -9.13
N VAL A 147 -0.50 6.10 -8.05
CA VAL A 147 -0.67 5.61 -6.67
C VAL A 147 -1.62 6.53 -5.92
N THR A 148 -2.41 6.00 -4.98
CA THR A 148 -3.34 6.82 -4.18
C THR A 148 -2.83 6.94 -2.76
N LEU A 149 -2.39 8.13 -2.37
CA LEU A 149 -2.01 8.42 -0.99
C LEU A 149 -3.27 8.62 -0.14
N SER A 150 -3.36 7.91 0.98
CA SER A 150 -4.44 7.98 1.96
C SER A 150 -4.02 8.78 3.19
N HIS A 151 -4.90 9.55 3.83
CA HIS A 151 -4.66 10.10 5.19
C HIS A 151 -5.32 9.26 6.29
N VAL A 152 -5.91 8.11 5.96
CA VAL A 152 -6.37 7.14 6.98
C VAL A 152 -5.15 6.34 7.45
N MET A 153 -4.74 6.60 8.69
CA MET A 153 -3.69 5.83 9.38
C MET A 153 -4.33 4.71 10.20
N ALA A 154 -3.62 3.60 10.40
CA ALA A 154 -4.05 2.56 11.32
C ALA A 154 -3.91 3.05 12.78
N ALA A 155 -4.68 2.50 13.71
CA ALA A 155 -4.34 2.64 15.13
C ALA A 155 -3.02 1.89 15.43
N PRO A 156 -2.21 2.33 16.41
CA PRO A 156 -1.08 1.55 16.90
C PRO A 156 -1.53 0.15 17.37
N VAL A 157 -0.61 -0.83 17.35
CA VAL A 157 -0.91 -2.15 17.91
C VAL A 157 -1.14 -2.05 19.42
N GLY A 158 -2.28 -2.55 19.88
CA GLY A 158 -2.71 -2.43 21.28
C GLY A 158 -2.27 -3.62 22.15
N ASN A 159 -2.32 -3.43 23.47
CA ASN A 159 -2.15 -4.49 24.49
C ASN A 159 -0.90 -5.37 24.29
N VAL A 160 0.20 -4.78 23.83
CA VAL A 160 1.44 -5.49 23.56
C VAL A 160 2.00 -6.10 24.85
N THR A 161 2.33 -7.39 24.81
CA THR A 161 2.95 -8.12 25.93
C THR A 161 4.16 -8.90 25.48
N ILE A 162 5.08 -9.11 26.43
CA ILE A 162 6.33 -9.83 26.29
C ILE A 162 6.30 -10.92 27.36
N ASN A 163 6.12 -12.18 26.95
CA ASN A 163 5.83 -13.31 27.83
C ASN A 163 4.63 -13.07 28.78
N GLY A 164 3.64 -12.28 28.34
CA GLY A 164 2.45 -11.93 29.12
C GLY A 164 2.65 -10.79 30.13
N ILE A 165 3.84 -10.21 30.21
CA ILE A 165 4.10 -8.94 30.92
C ILE A 165 3.84 -7.80 29.94
N PRO A 166 3.11 -6.72 30.29
CA PRO A 166 2.95 -5.57 29.41
C PRO A 166 4.28 -5.01 28.91
N ALA A 167 4.33 -4.63 27.64
CA ALA A 167 5.46 -3.90 27.08
C ALA A 167 5.66 -2.54 27.79
N ALA A 168 6.83 -1.93 27.59
CA ALA A 168 7.04 -0.55 27.97
C ALA A 168 6.30 0.39 27.00
N GLU A 169 6.12 1.66 27.40
CA GLU A 169 5.64 2.72 26.52
C GLU A 169 6.66 3.04 25.42
N ASN A 170 7.95 3.01 25.77
CA ASN A 170 9.09 3.20 24.88
C ASN A 170 10.37 2.61 25.52
N CYS A 171 11.53 2.79 24.87
CA CYS A 171 12.81 2.30 25.37
C CYS A 171 13.42 3.10 26.53
N ASP A 172 12.91 4.30 26.85
CA ASP A 172 13.36 5.12 27.99
C ASP A 172 12.70 4.73 29.33
N ALA A 173 11.76 3.78 29.32
CA ALA A 173 11.02 3.37 30.51
C ALA A 173 11.92 2.71 31.58
N VAL A 174 11.76 3.11 32.85
CA VAL A 174 12.52 2.57 33.98
C VAL A 174 11.59 2.01 35.06
N PRO A 175 11.63 0.69 35.35
CA PRO A 175 12.40 -0.35 34.68
C PRO A 175 11.77 -0.81 33.36
N LEU A 176 12.59 -1.30 32.44
CA LEU A 176 12.13 -2.09 31.29
C LEU A 176 11.51 -3.43 31.77
N PRO A 177 10.55 -4.01 31.02
CA PRO A 177 10.09 -5.37 31.22
C PRO A 177 11.27 -6.35 31.21
N ALA A 178 11.27 -7.30 32.14
CA ALA A 178 12.34 -8.29 32.27
C ALA A 178 11.75 -9.69 32.15
N VAL A 179 12.30 -10.49 31.22
CA VAL A 179 11.73 -11.77 30.77
C VAL A 179 12.80 -12.84 30.57
N SER A 180 12.45 -14.11 30.73
CA SER A 180 13.34 -15.24 30.40
C SER A 180 12.97 -15.89 29.07
N ALA A 181 13.93 -16.53 28.40
CA ALA A 181 13.68 -17.23 27.14
C ALA A 181 12.75 -18.46 27.30
N PRO A 182 11.94 -18.82 26.27
CA PRO A 182 11.77 -18.12 24.98
C PRO A 182 11.06 -16.78 25.15
N VAL A 183 11.38 -15.80 24.31
CA VAL A 183 10.70 -14.48 24.32
C VAL A 183 9.62 -14.46 23.26
N ILE A 184 8.39 -14.24 23.70
CA ILE A 184 7.20 -14.22 22.88
C ILE A 184 6.56 -12.84 23.01
N ILE A 185 6.47 -12.13 21.90
CA ILE A 185 5.76 -10.86 21.77
C ILE A 185 4.37 -11.16 21.22
N ASP A 186 3.33 -10.63 21.86
CA ASP A 186 1.91 -10.85 21.54
C ASP A 186 1.18 -9.49 21.58
N TRP A 187 0.30 -9.22 20.62
CA TRP A 187 -0.40 -7.94 20.48
C TRP A 187 -1.84 -8.12 19.98
N ASP A 188 -2.68 -7.10 20.17
CA ASP A 188 -4.04 -7.11 19.64
C ASP A 188 -4.09 -6.83 18.13
N PRO A 189 -5.01 -7.47 17.38
CA PRO A 189 -5.22 -7.16 15.96
C PRO A 189 -5.78 -5.75 15.78
N VAL A 190 -5.13 -4.95 14.94
CA VAL A 190 -5.61 -3.61 14.58
C VAL A 190 -6.80 -3.71 13.61
N ALA A 191 -7.90 -3.07 13.99
CA ALA A 191 -9.17 -3.08 13.24
C ALA A 191 -9.80 -1.69 13.05
N THR A 192 -9.12 -0.63 13.47
CA THR A 192 -9.61 0.75 13.44
C THR A 192 -8.55 1.70 12.91
N SER A 193 -9.00 2.83 12.36
CA SER A 193 -8.13 3.97 12.13
C SER A 193 -7.59 4.55 13.43
N HIS A 194 -6.48 5.26 13.33
CA HIS A 194 -5.90 6.03 14.43
C HIS A 194 -6.93 6.99 15.07
N PRO A 195 -6.95 7.15 16.41
CA PRO A 195 -7.90 8.05 17.08
C PRO A 195 -7.65 9.54 16.83
N GLU A 196 -6.38 9.96 16.78
CA GLU A 196 -5.99 11.39 16.76
C GLU A 196 -5.28 11.84 15.45
N ILE A 197 -4.25 11.10 15.00
CA ILE A 197 -3.50 11.35 13.77
C ILE A 197 -4.30 10.98 12.51
N GLY A 198 -4.30 11.86 11.49
CA GLY A 198 -4.88 11.60 10.18
C GLY A 198 -6.41 11.68 10.14
N LYS A 199 -7.04 10.83 9.33
CA LYS A 199 -8.50 10.75 9.17
C LYS A 199 -9.06 9.45 9.73
N SER A 200 -10.21 9.53 10.40
CA SER A 200 -10.99 8.34 10.73
C SER A 200 -11.56 7.67 9.48
N GLY A 201 -11.48 6.35 9.40
CA GLY A 201 -11.94 5.58 8.25
C GLY A 201 -11.88 4.06 8.46
N PRO A 202 -12.39 3.27 7.51
CA PRO A 202 -12.16 1.82 7.51
C PRO A 202 -10.67 1.54 7.29
N VAL A 203 -10.13 0.57 8.04
CA VAL A 203 -8.76 0.10 7.91
C VAL A 203 -8.78 -1.41 7.66
N GLU A 204 -8.00 -1.84 6.68
CA GLU A 204 -7.68 -3.25 6.42
C GLU A 204 -6.17 -3.39 6.57
N ILE A 205 -5.72 -4.23 7.51
CA ILE A 205 -4.32 -4.58 7.65
C ILE A 205 -4.00 -5.70 6.66
N VAL A 206 -2.96 -5.50 5.84
CA VAL A 206 -2.51 -6.50 4.84
C VAL A 206 -1.21 -7.19 5.25
N ARG A 207 -0.46 -6.61 6.20
CA ARG A 207 0.80 -7.12 6.73
C ARG A 207 1.05 -6.53 8.12
N TYR A 208 1.65 -7.32 9.01
CA TYR A 208 2.49 -6.78 10.08
C TYR A 208 3.96 -6.95 9.70
N GLN A 209 4.82 -5.98 10.01
CA GLN A 209 6.26 -6.18 9.97
C GLN A 209 6.77 -6.18 11.40
N PHE A 210 7.55 -7.19 11.76
CA PHE A 210 8.14 -7.32 13.09
C PHE A 210 9.65 -7.18 12.99
N PHE A 211 10.23 -6.38 13.88
CA PHE A 211 11.67 -6.30 14.07
C PHE A 211 12.07 -6.61 15.51
N VAL A 212 13.25 -7.21 15.66
CA VAL A 212 13.96 -7.27 16.93
C VAL A 212 15.42 -6.92 16.67
N GLU A 213 15.97 -6.00 17.46
CA GLU A 213 17.29 -5.44 17.25
C GLU A 213 18.09 -5.25 18.54
N ARG A 214 19.42 -5.35 18.39
CA ARG A 214 20.42 -5.06 19.42
C ARG A 214 21.76 -4.74 18.75
N GLU A 215 22.45 -3.69 19.23
CA GLU A 215 23.84 -3.37 18.86
C GLU A 215 24.15 -3.41 17.34
N GLY A 216 23.22 -2.92 16.51
CA GLY A 216 23.38 -2.89 15.05
C GLY A 216 23.07 -4.20 14.32
N VAL A 217 22.62 -5.24 15.03
CA VAL A 217 21.97 -6.43 14.43
C VAL A 217 20.46 -6.23 14.50
N LYS A 218 19.79 -6.15 13.34
CA LYS A 218 18.33 -6.06 13.19
C LYS A 218 17.81 -7.28 12.43
N LEU A 219 16.88 -8.02 13.02
CA LEU A 219 16.05 -8.99 12.30
C LEU A 219 14.80 -8.26 11.81
N SER A 220 14.35 -8.57 10.59
CA SER A 220 13.10 -8.08 10.00
C SER A 220 12.29 -9.25 9.47
N VAL A 221 10.99 -9.31 9.79
CA VAL A 221 10.08 -10.35 9.31
C VAL A 221 8.74 -9.77 8.89
N ASP A 222 8.37 -10.00 7.64
CA ASP A 222 7.02 -9.75 7.12
C ASP A 222 6.07 -10.88 7.57
N LEU A 223 4.99 -10.52 8.25
CA LEU A 223 4.00 -11.43 8.82
C LEU A 223 2.62 -11.23 8.15
N PRO A 224 1.87 -12.32 7.89
CA PRO A 224 0.47 -12.22 7.44
C PRO A 224 -0.40 -11.43 8.43
N PRO A 225 -1.47 -10.76 7.99
CA PRO A 225 -2.27 -9.88 8.82
C PRO A 225 -3.10 -10.60 9.90
N THR A 226 -3.12 -11.94 9.87
CA THR A 226 -3.73 -12.79 10.89
C THR A 226 -2.76 -13.24 11.99
N VAL A 227 -1.48 -12.85 11.90
CA VAL A 227 -0.45 -13.18 12.90
C VAL A 227 -0.26 -11.99 13.81
N THR A 228 -0.62 -12.14 15.08
CA THR A 228 -0.46 -11.11 16.12
C THR A 228 0.43 -11.57 17.28
N ARG A 229 1.34 -12.51 16.98
CA ARG A 229 2.25 -13.14 17.94
C ARG A 229 3.51 -13.58 17.22
N PHE A 230 4.67 -13.31 17.82
CA PHE A 230 5.98 -13.68 17.29
C PHE A 230 6.91 -14.18 18.41
N GLU A 231 7.67 -15.23 18.13
CA GLU A 231 8.72 -15.73 19.03
C GLU A 231 10.09 -15.23 18.51
N ALA A 232 10.78 -14.42 19.32
CA ALA A 232 12.07 -13.86 18.94
C ALA A 232 13.13 -14.99 18.85
N PRO A 233 13.88 -15.12 17.73
CA PRO A 233 14.83 -16.22 17.57
C PRO A 233 15.91 -16.24 18.64
N ALA A 234 16.19 -17.43 19.17
CA ALA A 234 17.18 -17.63 20.23
C ALA A 234 18.59 -17.17 19.82
N GLU A 235 18.91 -17.22 18.52
CA GLU A 235 20.17 -16.73 17.94
C GLU A 235 20.33 -15.21 18.04
N ILE A 236 19.23 -14.45 17.99
CA ILE A 236 19.24 -12.99 18.22
C ILE A 236 19.28 -12.72 19.73
N LEU A 237 18.48 -13.44 20.52
CA LEU A 237 18.46 -13.31 21.98
C LEU A 237 19.81 -13.67 22.63
N ALA A 238 20.62 -14.50 21.99
CA ALA A 238 21.98 -14.83 22.45
C ALA A 238 23.00 -13.67 22.29
N LEU A 239 22.62 -12.53 21.71
CA LEU A 239 23.51 -11.38 21.49
C LEU A 239 23.64 -10.45 22.71
N GLY A 240 22.87 -10.67 23.78
CA GLY A 240 23.03 -9.98 25.07
C GLY A 240 21.72 -9.85 25.85
N ASP A 241 21.61 -8.83 26.70
CA ASP A 241 20.63 -8.81 27.79
C ASP A 241 19.52 -7.75 27.66
N GLU A 242 19.53 -6.96 26.58
CA GLU A 242 18.58 -5.86 26.30
C GLU A 242 18.30 -5.77 24.79
N PHE A 243 17.03 -5.60 24.42
CA PHE A 243 16.58 -5.60 23.03
C PHE A 243 15.50 -4.57 22.81
N LYS A 244 15.54 -3.91 21.65
CA LYS A 244 14.41 -3.18 21.08
C LYS A 244 13.63 -4.10 20.17
N PHE A 245 12.31 -3.96 20.15
CA PHE A 245 11.46 -4.53 19.12
C PHE A 245 10.51 -3.47 18.59
N GLU A 246 10.05 -3.67 17.36
CA GLU A 246 9.21 -2.74 16.62
C GLU A 246 8.14 -3.54 15.87
N ILE A 247 6.91 -3.04 15.87
CA ILE A 247 5.76 -3.68 15.20
C ILE A 247 5.10 -2.63 14.30
N ILE A 248 5.17 -2.85 12.99
CA ILE A 248 4.53 -1.98 12.00
C ILE A 248 3.27 -2.65 11.45
N ALA A 249 2.12 -2.01 11.64
CA ALA A 249 0.86 -2.35 10.97
C ALA A 249 0.80 -1.67 9.59
N ARG A 250 0.78 -2.45 8.50
CA ARG A 250 0.62 -1.93 7.13
C ARG A 250 -0.81 -2.09 6.63
N THR A 251 -1.39 -0.98 6.18
CA THR A 251 -2.73 -0.90 5.61
C THR A 251 -2.78 -1.33 4.14
N ALA A 252 -3.96 -1.71 3.65
CA ALA A 252 -4.24 -1.93 2.23
C ALA A 252 -3.98 -0.68 1.35
N THR A 253 -3.95 0.52 1.96
CA THR A 253 -3.57 1.78 1.31
C THR A 253 -2.07 2.07 1.33
N GLY A 254 -1.24 1.11 1.78
CA GLY A 254 0.21 1.25 1.87
C GLY A 254 0.72 1.95 3.14
N ASN A 255 -0.08 2.79 3.78
CA ASN A 255 0.32 3.47 5.02
C ASN A 255 0.76 2.49 6.11
N ASN A 256 1.83 2.85 6.81
CA ASN A 256 2.44 2.12 7.92
C ASN A 256 2.15 2.86 9.25
N THR A 257 1.96 2.12 10.33
CA THR A 257 1.90 2.65 11.70
C THR A 257 2.72 1.74 12.61
N ALA A 258 3.81 2.28 13.13
CA ALA A 258 4.80 1.61 13.96
C ALA A 258 4.59 1.94 15.44
N ILE A 259 4.89 0.97 16.30
CA ILE A 259 5.28 1.21 17.70
C ILE A 259 6.59 0.50 17.97
N GLU A 260 7.32 0.98 18.97
CA GLU A 260 8.52 0.34 19.49
C GLU A 260 8.55 0.29 21.02
N SER A 261 9.26 -0.71 21.56
CA SER A 261 9.50 -0.87 22.99
C SER A 261 10.77 -1.68 23.21
N CYS A 262 11.38 -1.54 24.39
CA CYS A 262 12.49 -2.37 24.81
C CYS A 262 12.11 -3.39 25.90
N PHE A 263 12.94 -4.42 26.05
CA PHE A 263 12.89 -5.38 27.17
C PHE A 263 14.29 -5.88 27.53
N THR A 264 14.41 -6.54 28.67
CA THR A 264 15.64 -7.17 29.17
C THR A 264 15.48 -8.68 29.37
N LEU A 265 16.57 -9.43 29.22
CA LEU A 265 16.64 -10.86 29.50
C LEU A 265 17.09 -11.16 30.94
N GLN A 266 16.56 -12.24 31.51
CA GLN A 266 16.93 -12.80 32.84
C GLN A 266 17.06 -14.33 32.80
#